data_AF-A0A8S4GC77-F1
#
_entry.id   AF-A0A8S4GC77-F1
#
_cell.length_a   1.000
_cell.length_b   1.000
_cell.length_c   1.000
_cell.angle_alpha   90.00
_cell.angle_beta   90.00
_cell.angle_gamma   90.00
#
_symmetry.space_group_name_H-M   'P 1'
#
loop_
_entity.id
_entity.type
_entity.pdbx_description
1 polymer ?
#
loop_
_entity_poly.entity_id
_entity_poly.type
_entity_poly.pdbx_seq_one_letter_code
_entity_poly.pdbx_strand_id
1 'polypeptide(L)'
;MFQKTLEREIRSCQGLIIWTDCDREGENIGFEIIEVCRAVRPDIQVHRAKFSEITGASVRRALGALAAPDARVSAAVDVRAELDLRIGAAFTRFQTLRLTRVFPAALARRLLSYGSCQFPTLGFVVERYNAIRNFVAEPFWKIKMSHTVGELTVEWAWARGRVFDAAAGAALLAACEDAGRVAVRDVTTRPRTKLRPLPLDTIELEKLSSRKLKISAKETMRIAEKLYTSGLIR
;
A
#
# COMPACT_ATOMS: atom_id res chain seq x y z
N MET A 1 -11.74 -11.35 29.76
CA MET A 1 -12.86 -10.50 30.23
C MET A 1 -14.01 -10.51 29.22
N PHE A 2 -13.75 -10.23 27.94
CA PHE A 2 -14.75 -10.25 26.87
C PHE A 2 -15.51 -11.57 26.68
N GLN A 3 -14.80 -12.70 26.63
CA GLN A 3 -15.45 -14.02 26.47
C GLN A 3 -16.52 -14.29 27.53
N LYS A 4 -16.21 -14.06 28.81
CA LYS A 4 -17.16 -14.23 29.93
C LYS A 4 -18.40 -13.33 29.79
N THR A 5 -18.24 -12.14 29.22
CA THR A 5 -19.38 -11.25 28.94
C THR A 5 -20.25 -11.83 27.84
N LEU A 6 -19.68 -12.30 26.73
CA LEU A 6 -20.43 -12.95 25.66
C LEU A 6 -21.22 -14.17 26.16
N GLU A 7 -20.55 -15.04 26.94
CA GLU A 7 -21.18 -16.22 27.54
C GLU A 7 -22.31 -15.89 28.52
N ARG A 8 -22.23 -14.74 29.19
CA ARG A 8 -23.28 -14.26 30.10
C ARG A 8 -24.48 -13.72 29.34
N GLU A 9 -24.26 -12.78 28.41
CA GLU A 9 -25.33 -12.09 27.69
C GLU A 9 -26.10 -13.05 26.78
N ILE A 10 -25.41 -14.00 26.14
CA ILE A 10 -26.04 -14.89 25.17
C ILE A 10 -27.12 -15.80 25.78
N ARG A 11 -27.10 -16.02 27.10
CA ARG A 11 -28.08 -16.85 27.81
C ARG A 11 -29.49 -16.27 27.71
N SER A 12 -29.62 -14.94 27.73
CA SER A 12 -30.91 -14.24 27.72
C SER A 12 -31.37 -13.79 26.32
N CYS A 13 -30.51 -13.84 25.30
CA CYS A 13 -30.85 -13.45 23.93
C CYS A 13 -31.73 -14.52 23.23
N GLN A 14 -32.15 -14.31 21.98
CA GLN A 14 -32.82 -15.34 21.14
C GLN A 14 -32.12 -15.50 19.78
N GLY A 15 -31.36 -14.50 19.36
CA GLY A 15 -30.51 -14.52 18.18
C GLY A 15 -29.23 -13.71 18.39
N LEU A 16 -28.29 -13.86 17.48
CA LEU A 16 -27.00 -13.18 17.45
C LEU A 16 -26.82 -12.51 16.10
N ILE A 17 -26.56 -11.20 16.09
CA ILE A 17 -26.23 -10.46 14.87
C ILE A 17 -24.79 -9.96 14.98
N ILE A 18 -23.93 -10.38 14.07
CA ILE A 18 -22.52 -9.99 14.03
C ILE A 18 -22.36 -8.64 13.32
N TRP A 19 -21.77 -7.68 14.04
CA TRP A 19 -21.55 -6.29 13.60
C TRP A 19 -20.06 -5.90 13.52
N THR A 20 -19.15 -6.88 13.46
CA THR A 20 -17.72 -6.63 13.18
C THR A 20 -17.55 -5.96 11.81
N ASP A 21 -16.40 -5.33 11.56
CA ASP A 21 -16.14 -4.69 10.27
C ASP A 21 -16.21 -5.67 9.10
N CYS A 22 -16.59 -5.17 7.92
CA CYS A 22 -16.89 -6.01 6.75
C CYS A 22 -15.64 -6.30 5.90
N ASP A 23 -14.55 -6.71 6.56
CA ASP A 23 -13.34 -7.23 5.95
C ASP A 23 -13.11 -8.71 6.36
N ARG A 24 -11.96 -9.28 5.98
CA ARG A 24 -11.67 -10.69 6.28
C ARG A 24 -11.47 -10.92 7.78
N GLU A 25 -10.73 -10.01 8.44
CA GLU A 25 -10.41 -10.12 9.86
C GLU A 25 -11.69 -9.98 10.71
N GLY A 26 -12.56 -9.04 10.38
CA GLY A 26 -13.85 -8.86 11.04
C GLY A 26 -14.78 -10.06 10.85
N GLU A 27 -14.73 -10.74 9.70
CA GLU A 27 -15.48 -11.99 9.52
C GLU A 27 -14.93 -13.11 10.40
N ASN A 28 -13.59 -13.26 10.50
CA ASN A 28 -12.94 -14.26 11.36
C ASN A 28 -13.23 -14.03 12.86
N ILE A 29 -13.11 -12.78 13.34
CA ILE A 29 -13.54 -12.40 14.70
C ILE A 29 -15.04 -12.70 14.90
N GLY A 30 -15.86 -12.51 13.86
CA GLY A 30 -17.26 -12.91 13.87
C GLY A 30 -17.44 -14.39 14.18
N PHE A 31 -16.64 -15.27 13.57
CA PHE A 31 -16.65 -16.71 13.85
C PHE A 31 -16.15 -17.05 15.26
N GLU A 32 -15.11 -16.39 15.77
CA GLU A 32 -14.67 -16.55 17.17
C GLU A 32 -15.80 -16.23 18.15
N ILE A 33 -16.55 -15.14 17.91
CA ILE A 33 -17.73 -14.77 18.72
C ILE A 33 -18.80 -15.85 18.62
N ILE A 34 -19.08 -16.35 17.41
CA ILE A 34 -20.09 -17.39 17.17
C ILE A 34 -19.73 -18.67 17.93
N GLU A 35 -18.47 -19.10 17.91
CA GLU A 35 -18.01 -20.29 18.64
C GLU A 35 -18.23 -20.16 20.14
N VAL A 36 -17.82 -19.04 20.73
CA VAL A 36 -18.03 -18.75 22.17
C VAL A 36 -19.53 -18.75 22.51
N CYS A 37 -20.36 -18.11 21.69
CA CYS A 37 -21.80 -18.03 21.91
C CYS A 37 -22.49 -19.39 21.77
N ARG A 38 -22.12 -20.19 20.77
CA ARG A 38 -22.68 -21.52 20.53
C ARG A 38 -22.25 -22.56 21.56
N ALA A 39 -21.10 -22.39 22.20
CA ALA A 39 -20.70 -23.22 23.33
C ALA A 39 -21.68 -23.12 24.51
N VAL A 40 -22.35 -21.97 24.66
CA VAL A 40 -23.40 -21.76 25.69
C VAL A 40 -24.79 -22.08 25.16
N ARG A 41 -25.10 -21.67 23.92
CA ARG A 41 -26.39 -21.95 23.27
C ARG A 41 -26.20 -22.46 21.83
N PRO A 42 -26.15 -23.79 21.63
CA PRO A 42 -25.85 -24.39 20.34
C PRO A 42 -26.81 -23.99 19.21
N ASP A 43 -28.11 -23.89 19.52
CA ASP A 43 -29.17 -23.65 18.53
C ASP A 43 -29.48 -22.16 18.27
N ILE A 44 -28.62 -21.25 18.73
CA ILE A 44 -28.86 -19.82 18.53
C ILE A 44 -28.82 -19.45 17.04
N GLN A 45 -29.83 -18.69 16.59
CA GLN A 45 -29.84 -18.14 15.24
C GLN A 45 -28.77 -17.06 15.09
N VAL A 46 -27.94 -17.19 14.05
CA VAL A 46 -26.82 -16.28 13.79
C VAL A 46 -27.02 -15.58 12.46
N HIS A 47 -26.91 -14.26 12.48
CA HIS A 47 -26.96 -13.40 11.31
C HIS A 47 -25.73 -12.50 11.25
N ARG A 48 -25.43 -12.00 10.05
CA ARG A 48 -24.33 -11.08 9.76
C ARG A 48 -24.89 -9.80 9.18
N ALA A 49 -24.64 -8.68 9.85
CA ALA A 49 -24.91 -7.35 9.31
C ALA A 49 -23.77 -6.94 8.37
N LYS A 50 -24.09 -6.53 7.14
CA LYS A 50 -23.10 -6.03 6.17
C LYS A 50 -23.28 -4.52 5.97
N PHE A 51 -22.21 -3.77 6.21
CA PHE A 51 -22.18 -2.31 6.11
C PHE A 51 -20.80 -1.85 5.63
N SER A 52 -20.72 -0.62 5.12
CA SER A 52 -19.44 -0.02 4.72
C SER A 52 -19.22 1.37 5.33
N GLU A 53 -20.14 1.83 6.17
CA GLU A 53 -20.08 3.14 6.81
C GLU A 53 -20.96 3.12 8.07
N ILE A 54 -20.60 3.90 9.08
CA ILE A 54 -21.35 4.02 10.33
C ILE A 54 -22.30 5.20 10.23
N THR A 55 -23.30 5.08 9.34
CA THR A 55 -24.39 6.06 9.17
C THR A 55 -25.73 5.44 9.51
N GLY A 56 -26.68 6.24 10.01
CA GLY A 56 -28.02 5.73 10.33
C GLY A 56 -28.72 5.08 9.13
N ALA A 57 -28.47 5.57 7.91
CA ALA A 57 -29.00 4.96 6.69
C ALA A 57 -28.36 3.59 6.40
N SER A 58 -27.03 3.47 6.54
CA SER A 58 -26.29 2.22 6.36
C SER A 58 -26.70 1.14 7.36
N VAL A 59 -26.79 1.50 8.65
CA VAL A 59 -27.22 0.58 9.72
C VAL A 59 -28.65 0.08 9.47
N ARG A 60 -29.58 0.96 9.09
CA ARG A 60 -30.96 0.55 8.75
C ARG A 60 -31.01 -0.39 7.54
N ARG A 61 -30.21 -0.12 6.50
CA ARG A 61 -30.11 -1.03 5.34
C ARG A 61 -29.57 -2.40 5.74
N ALA A 62 -28.52 -2.44 6.57
CA ALA A 62 -27.92 -3.68 7.04
C ALA A 62 -28.91 -4.53 7.87
N LEU A 63 -29.72 -3.90 8.72
CA LEU A 63 -30.79 -4.58 9.47
C LEU A 63 -31.90 -5.13 8.57
N GLY A 64 -32.23 -4.42 7.48
CA GLY A 64 -33.24 -4.86 6.51
C GLY A 64 -32.77 -6.00 5.60
N ALA A 65 -31.47 -6.28 5.54
CA ALA A 65 -30.86 -7.26 4.64
C ALA A 65 -29.76 -8.06 5.34
N LEU A 66 -30.11 -8.73 6.45
CA LEU A 66 -29.18 -9.60 7.18
C LEU A 66 -28.78 -10.81 6.33
N ALA A 67 -27.49 -11.15 6.37
CA ALA A 67 -26.91 -12.28 5.66
C ALA A 67 -26.50 -13.40 6.64
N ALA A 68 -26.07 -14.55 6.09
CA ALA A 68 -25.34 -15.54 6.88
C ALA A 68 -23.85 -15.14 6.97
N PRO A 69 -23.16 -15.43 8.09
CA PRO A 69 -21.70 -15.33 8.15
C PRO A 69 -21.01 -16.23 7.12
N ASP A 70 -19.94 -15.75 6.49
CA ASP A 70 -19.22 -16.47 5.44
C ASP A 70 -18.01 -17.25 6.00
N ALA A 71 -18.21 -18.55 6.20
CA ALA A 71 -17.17 -19.44 6.74
C ALA A 71 -15.94 -19.55 5.83
N ARG A 72 -16.08 -19.33 4.52
CA ARG A 72 -14.95 -19.43 3.57
C ARG A 72 -13.97 -18.28 3.78
N VAL A 73 -14.49 -17.09 4.09
CA VAL A 73 -13.68 -15.91 4.38
C VAL A 73 -12.93 -16.09 5.69
N SER A 74 -13.61 -16.60 6.74
CA SER A 74 -12.96 -16.93 8.02
C SER A 74 -11.85 -17.97 7.83
N ALA A 75 -12.16 -19.10 7.16
CA ALA A 75 -11.19 -20.16 6.94
C ALA A 75 -9.95 -19.67 6.17
N ALA A 76 -10.09 -18.70 5.26
CA ALA A 76 -8.96 -18.10 4.57
C ALA A 76 -8.03 -17.31 5.52
N VAL A 77 -8.60 -16.64 6.55
CA VAL A 77 -7.82 -15.97 7.60
C VAL A 77 -7.10 -16.99 8.47
N ASP A 78 -7.79 -18.06 8.88
CA ASP A 78 -7.20 -19.13 9.70
C ASP A 78 -6.03 -19.80 8.98
N VAL A 79 -6.20 -20.14 7.69
CA VAL A 79 -5.13 -20.68 6.84
C VAL A 79 -3.96 -19.72 6.76
N ARG A 80 -4.20 -18.42 6.56
CA ARG A 80 -3.13 -17.41 6.50
C ARG A 80 -2.37 -17.32 7.83
N ALA A 81 -3.09 -17.26 8.95
CA ALA A 81 -2.52 -17.18 10.29
C ALA A 81 -1.66 -18.40 10.61
N GLU A 82 -2.14 -19.60 10.25
CA GLU A 82 -1.39 -20.84 10.43
C GLU A 82 -0.13 -20.91 9.56
N LEU A 83 -0.21 -20.50 8.29
CA LEU A 83 0.96 -20.41 7.40
C LEU A 83 1.99 -19.43 7.93
N ASP A 84 1.57 -18.22 8.31
CA ASP A 84 2.45 -17.18 8.83
C ASP A 84 3.15 -17.64 10.14
N LEU A 85 2.41 -18.30 11.03
CA LEU A 85 2.97 -18.84 12.27
C LEU A 85 3.97 -19.97 12.01
N ARG A 86 3.60 -20.98 11.20
CA ARG A 86 4.44 -22.15 10.94
C ARG A 86 5.72 -21.77 10.20
N ILE A 87 5.59 -21.02 9.10
CA ILE A 87 6.74 -20.57 8.28
C ILE A 87 7.59 -19.60 9.10
N GLY A 88 6.96 -18.60 9.72
CA GLY A 88 7.66 -17.59 10.51
C GLY A 88 8.44 -18.19 11.68
N ALA A 89 7.82 -19.06 12.47
CA ALA A 89 8.48 -19.70 13.62
C ALA A 89 9.61 -20.64 13.19
N ALA A 90 9.41 -21.46 12.15
CA ALA A 90 10.41 -22.40 11.67
C ALA A 90 11.68 -21.67 11.19
N PHE A 91 11.54 -20.72 10.27
CA PHE A 91 12.69 -20.00 9.71
C PHE A 91 13.33 -19.04 10.71
N THR A 92 12.53 -18.33 11.52
CA THR A 92 13.05 -17.43 12.58
C THR A 92 13.90 -18.20 13.58
N ARG A 93 13.42 -19.34 14.08
CA ARG A 93 14.19 -20.17 15.04
C ARG A 93 15.45 -20.73 14.40
N PHE A 94 15.33 -21.29 13.19
CA PHE A 94 16.46 -21.84 12.45
C PHE A 94 17.59 -20.81 12.27
N GLN A 95 17.27 -19.65 11.68
CA GLN A 95 18.28 -18.65 11.35
C GLN A 95 18.84 -17.94 12.59
N THR A 96 17.99 -17.66 13.58
CA THR A 96 18.43 -17.03 14.84
C THR A 96 19.42 -17.93 15.57
N LEU A 97 19.07 -19.21 15.80
CA LEU A 97 19.94 -20.15 16.50
C LEU A 97 21.23 -20.43 15.74
N ARG A 98 21.17 -20.53 14.40
CA ARG A 98 22.36 -20.78 13.58
C ARG A 98 23.28 -19.56 13.52
N LEU A 99 22.77 -18.39 13.15
CA LEU A 99 23.61 -17.22 12.89
C LEU A 99 24.16 -16.59 14.17
N THR A 100 23.45 -16.69 15.29
CA THR A 100 23.98 -16.23 16.59
C THR A 100 25.17 -17.08 17.04
N ARG A 101 25.23 -18.36 16.67
CA ARG A 101 26.40 -19.22 16.93
C ARG A 101 27.58 -18.90 16.00
N VAL A 102 27.30 -18.56 14.74
CA VAL A 102 28.35 -18.23 13.75
C VAL A 102 28.94 -16.84 13.98
N PHE A 103 28.10 -15.86 14.34
CA PHE A 103 28.52 -14.46 14.55
C PHE A 103 28.15 -13.96 15.95
N PRO A 104 28.70 -14.55 17.02
CA PRO A 104 28.27 -14.26 18.39
C PRO A 104 28.51 -12.80 18.78
N ALA A 105 29.63 -12.19 18.38
CA ALA A 105 29.92 -10.79 18.70
C ALA A 105 28.95 -9.79 18.04
N ALA A 106 28.51 -10.07 16.81
CA ALA A 106 27.65 -9.16 16.04
C ALA A 106 26.15 -9.36 16.32
N LEU A 107 25.75 -10.59 16.67
CA LEU A 107 24.34 -10.99 16.74
C LEU A 107 23.90 -11.46 18.14
N ALA A 108 24.76 -11.38 19.16
CA ALA A 108 24.38 -11.71 20.52
C ALA A 108 23.05 -11.07 20.90
N ARG A 109 22.08 -11.91 21.29
CA ARG A 109 20.74 -11.52 21.77
C ARG A 109 19.85 -10.83 20.73
N ARG A 110 20.17 -10.90 19.43
CA ARG A 110 19.29 -10.40 18.36
C ARG A 110 18.37 -11.51 17.86
N LEU A 111 17.08 -11.21 17.79
CA LEU A 111 16.11 -12.04 17.08
C LEU A 111 16.20 -11.72 15.59
N LEU A 112 16.47 -12.73 14.77
CA LEU A 112 16.41 -12.61 13.33
C LEU A 112 15.07 -13.16 12.88
N SER A 113 14.09 -12.29 12.64
CA SER A 113 12.78 -12.72 12.16
C SER A 113 12.79 -13.03 10.67
N TYR A 114 11.96 -14.01 10.30
CA TYR A 114 11.59 -14.31 8.92
C TYR A 114 10.07 -14.28 8.81
N GLY A 115 9.58 -13.71 7.70
CA GLY A 115 8.17 -13.74 7.35
C GLY A 115 8.03 -13.90 5.84
N SER A 116 7.07 -14.73 5.42
CA SER A 116 6.76 -15.04 4.02
C SER A 116 6.55 -13.78 3.16
N CYS A 117 5.89 -12.76 3.72
CA CYS A 117 5.67 -11.46 3.09
C CYS A 117 6.74 -10.40 3.46
N GLN A 118 7.25 -10.43 4.70
CA GLN A 118 8.29 -9.49 5.15
C GLN A 118 9.59 -9.63 4.34
N PHE A 119 9.98 -10.86 4.01
CA PHE A 119 11.23 -11.16 3.31
C PHE A 119 11.27 -10.58 1.88
N PRO A 120 10.30 -10.84 0.98
CA PRO A 120 10.29 -10.22 -0.35
C PRO A 120 10.08 -8.70 -0.28
N THR A 121 9.36 -8.18 0.73
CA THR A 121 9.22 -6.73 0.94
C THR A 121 10.58 -6.07 1.20
N LEU A 122 11.42 -6.66 2.07
CA LEU A 122 12.80 -6.22 2.24
C LEU A 122 13.62 -6.40 0.95
N GLY A 123 13.33 -7.46 0.19
CA GLY A 123 13.89 -7.74 -1.12
C GLY A 123 13.82 -6.52 -2.06
N PHE A 124 12.67 -5.86 -2.20
CA PHE A 124 12.54 -4.66 -3.03
C PHE A 124 13.45 -3.49 -2.59
N VAL A 125 13.65 -3.33 -1.28
CA VAL A 125 14.54 -2.29 -0.73
C VAL A 125 16.00 -2.61 -1.06
N VAL A 126 16.41 -3.86 -0.85
CA VAL A 126 17.78 -4.33 -1.12
C VAL A 126 18.07 -4.32 -2.63
N GLU A 127 17.10 -4.72 -3.46
CA GLU A 127 17.18 -4.66 -4.91
C GLU A 127 17.42 -3.22 -5.38
N ARG A 128 16.63 -2.26 -4.91
CA ARG A 128 16.83 -0.84 -5.24
C ARG A 128 18.18 -0.33 -4.76
N TYR A 129 18.60 -0.70 -3.55
CA TYR A 129 19.91 -0.33 -3.01
C TYR A 129 21.04 -0.83 -3.92
N ASN A 130 21.00 -2.10 -4.33
CA ASN A 130 22.00 -2.69 -5.22
C ASN A 130 21.96 -2.05 -6.62
N ALA A 131 20.78 -1.75 -7.15
CA ALA A 131 20.63 -1.07 -8.43
C ALA A 131 21.28 0.32 -8.42
N ILE A 132 21.15 1.08 -7.32
CA ILE A 132 21.81 2.38 -7.15
C ILE A 132 23.32 2.21 -7.00
N ARG A 133 23.76 1.25 -6.16
CA ARG A 133 25.18 1.00 -5.91
C ARG A 133 25.94 0.55 -7.16
N ASN A 134 25.30 -0.26 -8.00
CA ASN A 134 25.88 -0.81 -9.22
C ASN A 134 25.66 0.10 -10.44
N PHE A 135 25.00 1.26 -10.27
CA PHE A 135 24.80 2.20 -11.35
C PHE A 135 26.12 2.87 -11.73
N VAL A 136 26.58 2.65 -12.96
CA VAL A 136 27.72 3.35 -13.53
C VAL A 136 27.21 4.56 -14.29
N ALA A 137 27.49 5.76 -13.79
CA ALA A 137 27.06 7.00 -14.44
C ALA A 137 27.89 7.25 -15.70
N GLU A 138 27.21 7.52 -16.81
CA GLU A 138 27.84 7.82 -18.10
C GLU A 138 27.69 9.32 -18.42
N PRO A 139 28.78 10.01 -18.81
CA PRO A 139 28.68 11.38 -19.28
C PRO A 139 27.87 11.42 -20.59
N PHE A 140 27.07 12.48 -20.74
CA PHE A 140 26.32 12.73 -21.96
C PHE A 140 26.30 14.23 -22.26
N TRP A 141 26.14 14.56 -23.53
CA TRP A 141 26.10 15.92 -24.04
C TRP A 141 24.74 16.21 -24.66
N LYS A 142 24.25 17.43 -24.45
CA LYS A 142 23.05 17.95 -25.09
C LYS A 142 23.32 19.36 -25.58
N ILE A 143 22.79 19.70 -26.74
CA ILE A 143 22.82 21.07 -27.25
C ILE A 143 21.63 21.79 -26.63
N LYS A 144 21.88 22.91 -25.95
CA LYS A 144 20.84 23.81 -25.45
C LYS A 144 20.90 25.09 -26.25
N MET A 145 19.74 25.55 -26.71
CA MET A 145 19.60 26.86 -27.33
C MET A 145 18.59 27.66 -26.53
N SER A 146 18.95 28.90 -26.21
CA SER A 146 18.08 29.87 -25.57
C SER A 146 18.06 31.16 -26.35
N HIS A 147 16.94 31.85 -26.32
CA HIS A 147 16.71 33.09 -27.05
C HIS A 147 15.71 33.91 -26.24
N THR A 148 16.03 35.20 -26.14
CA THR A 148 15.38 36.15 -25.27
C THR A 148 14.70 37.21 -26.11
N VAL A 149 13.41 37.43 -25.88
CA VAL A 149 12.61 38.48 -26.52
C VAL A 149 12.00 39.33 -25.42
N GLY A 150 12.51 40.55 -25.25
CA GLY A 150 12.17 41.40 -24.10
C GLY A 150 12.59 40.73 -22.79
N GLU A 151 11.63 40.50 -21.89
CA GLU A 151 11.86 39.79 -20.62
C GLU A 151 11.68 38.26 -20.72
N LEU A 152 11.18 37.75 -21.86
CA LEU A 152 10.90 36.33 -22.03
C LEU A 152 12.15 35.60 -22.55
N THR A 153 12.70 34.69 -21.76
CA THR A 153 13.73 33.74 -22.20
C THR A 153 13.13 32.34 -22.35
N VAL A 154 13.27 31.75 -23.54
CA VAL A 154 12.81 30.39 -23.83
C VAL A 154 14.03 29.48 -24.01
N GLU A 155 14.00 28.26 -23.44
CA GLU A 155 14.97 27.20 -23.72
C GLU A 155 14.32 26.16 -24.64
N TRP A 156 14.94 25.86 -25.78
CA TRP A 156 14.48 24.83 -26.70
C TRP A 156 15.10 23.48 -26.36
N ALA A 157 14.24 22.46 -26.30
CA ALA A 157 14.69 21.08 -26.18
C ALA A 157 15.23 20.58 -27.52
N TRP A 158 16.45 20.05 -27.52
CA TRP A 158 17.05 19.45 -28.71
C TRP A 158 16.28 18.21 -29.14
N ALA A 159 15.87 18.14 -30.40
CA ALA A 159 15.06 17.05 -30.94
C ALA A 159 15.73 15.66 -30.82
N ARG A 160 17.07 15.60 -30.79
CA ARG A 160 17.84 14.35 -30.58
C ARG A 160 17.97 13.96 -29.10
N GLY A 161 17.53 14.80 -28.18
CA GLY A 161 17.66 14.58 -26.74
C GLY A 161 19.09 14.77 -26.23
N ARG A 162 19.92 13.72 -26.33
CA ARG A 162 21.32 13.70 -25.85
C ARG A 162 22.17 12.74 -26.68
N VAL A 163 23.49 12.94 -26.66
CA VAL A 163 24.50 12.01 -27.22
C VAL A 163 25.48 11.60 -26.12
N PHE A 164 26.04 10.39 -26.23
CA PHE A 164 27.03 9.85 -25.29
C PHE A 164 28.47 9.90 -25.85
N ASP A 165 28.63 10.41 -27.07
CA ASP A 165 29.94 10.64 -27.68
C ASP A 165 30.24 12.15 -27.69
N ALA A 166 31.37 12.51 -27.09
CA ALA A 166 31.79 13.91 -26.95
C ALA A 166 32.10 14.54 -28.32
N ALA A 167 32.76 13.80 -29.20
CA ALA A 167 33.18 14.30 -30.52
C ALA A 167 31.95 14.56 -31.42
N ALA A 168 30.98 13.66 -31.42
CA ALA A 168 29.70 13.83 -32.09
C ALA A 168 28.92 15.04 -31.54
N GLY A 169 28.91 15.20 -30.20
CA GLY A 169 28.30 16.38 -29.56
C GLY A 169 28.95 17.69 -30.01
N ALA A 170 30.28 17.75 -30.02
CA ALA A 170 31.05 18.92 -30.44
C ALA A 170 30.88 19.22 -31.93
N ALA A 171 30.91 18.21 -32.80
CA ALA A 171 30.71 18.38 -34.25
C ALA A 171 29.30 18.91 -34.56
N LEU A 172 28.28 18.42 -33.87
CA LEU A 172 26.90 18.89 -34.04
C LEU A 172 26.73 20.32 -33.50
N LEU A 173 27.40 20.68 -32.40
CA LEU A 173 27.40 22.05 -31.89
C LEU A 173 28.07 23.00 -32.87
N ALA A 174 29.25 22.66 -33.38
CA ALA A 174 29.98 23.47 -34.35
C ALA A 174 29.14 23.70 -35.62
N ALA A 175 28.45 22.67 -36.11
CA ALA A 175 27.53 22.82 -37.24
C ALA A 175 26.34 23.75 -36.94
N CYS A 176 25.85 23.78 -35.71
CA CYS A 176 24.81 24.73 -35.29
C CYS A 176 25.33 26.17 -35.18
N GLU A 177 26.54 26.35 -34.66
CA GLU A 177 27.20 27.65 -34.55
C GLU A 177 27.53 28.24 -35.92
N ASP A 178 28.05 27.42 -36.84
CA ASP A 178 28.36 27.81 -38.22
C ASP A 178 27.11 28.24 -38.99
N ALA A 179 25.99 27.53 -38.80
CA ALA A 179 24.72 27.93 -39.41
C ALA A 179 24.24 29.31 -38.93
N GLY A 180 24.50 29.67 -37.67
CA GLY A 180 24.31 31.00 -37.07
C GLY A 180 22.89 31.58 -37.10
N ARG A 181 21.91 30.85 -37.65
CA ARG A 181 20.55 31.29 -37.91
C ARG A 181 19.57 30.21 -37.49
N VAL A 182 18.49 30.63 -36.86
CA VAL A 182 17.37 29.77 -36.53
C VAL A 182 16.15 30.21 -37.32
N ALA A 183 15.39 29.23 -37.80
CA ALA A 183 14.13 29.45 -38.49
C ALA A 183 13.05 28.64 -37.81
N VAL A 184 11.88 29.27 -37.62
CA VAL A 184 10.68 28.57 -37.16
C VAL A 184 10.23 27.64 -38.27
N ARG A 185 10.27 26.33 -38.02
CA ARG A 185 9.84 25.32 -39.00
C ARG A 185 8.36 24.98 -38.89
N ASP A 186 7.86 24.90 -37.66
CA ASP A 186 6.47 24.52 -37.37
C ASP A 186 6.00 25.19 -36.07
N VAL A 187 4.72 25.59 -36.03
CA VAL A 187 4.04 26.10 -34.83
C VAL A 187 2.71 25.37 -34.70
N THR A 188 2.66 24.42 -33.78
CA THR A 188 1.46 23.62 -33.52
C THR A 188 0.88 23.96 -32.14
N THR A 189 -0.38 24.37 -32.11
CA THR A 189 -1.16 24.55 -30.87
C THR A 189 -2.22 23.48 -30.77
N ARG A 190 -2.23 22.74 -29.65
CA ARG A 190 -3.27 21.73 -29.38
C ARG A 190 -3.83 21.93 -27.98
N PRO A 191 -5.17 21.88 -27.81
CA PRO A 191 -5.76 21.89 -26.48
C PRO A 191 -5.30 20.63 -25.73
N ARG A 192 -4.88 20.80 -24.47
CA ARG A 192 -4.55 19.69 -23.57
C ARG A 192 -5.45 19.75 -22.35
N THR A 193 -6.02 18.61 -22.00
CA THR A 193 -6.85 18.47 -20.81
C THR A 193 -6.11 17.64 -19.77
N LYS A 194 -6.02 18.15 -18.54
CA LYS A 194 -5.55 17.39 -17.40
C LYS A 194 -6.75 16.74 -16.73
N LEU A 195 -6.78 15.41 -16.70
CA LEU A 195 -7.88 14.66 -16.09
C LEU A 195 -7.91 14.84 -14.56
N ARG A 196 -9.12 14.84 -14.01
CA ARG A 196 -9.36 14.75 -12.56
C ARG A 196 -8.92 13.36 -12.04
N PRO A 197 -8.57 13.22 -10.75
CA PRO A 197 -8.21 11.92 -10.19
C PRO A 197 -9.38 10.93 -10.24
N LEU A 198 -9.03 9.64 -10.21
CA LEU A 198 -9.99 8.55 -10.05
C LEU A 198 -10.54 8.52 -8.61
N PRO A 199 -11.67 7.82 -8.36
CA PRO A 199 -12.13 7.54 -7.01
C PRO A 199 -11.00 6.94 -6.16
N LEU A 200 -10.89 7.42 -4.92
CA LEU A 200 -9.80 7.06 -4.04
C LEU A 200 -9.98 5.64 -3.50
N ASP A 201 -8.95 4.81 -3.63
CA ASP A 201 -8.84 3.50 -2.98
C ASP A 201 -7.78 3.55 -1.85
N THR A 202 -7.66 2.46 -1.10
CA THR A 202 -6.71 2.35 0.02
C THR A 202 -5.26 2.57 -0.44
N ILE A 203 -4.88 2.02 -1.60
CA ILE A 203 -3.51 2.08 -2.10
C ILE A 203 -3.13 3.52 -2.46
N GLU A 204 -3.99 4.23 -3.20
CA GLU A 204 -3.74 5.62 -3.55
C GLU A 204 -3.86 6.54 -2.33
N LEU A 205 -4.72 6.25 -1.36
CA LEU A 205 -4.76 6.97 -0.08
C LEU A 205 -3.41 6.88 0.66
N GLU A 206 -2.86 5.67 0.83
CA GLU A 206 -1.56 5.47 1.50
C GLU A 206 -0.42 6.16 0.73
N LYS A 207 -0.38 6.01 -0.60
CA LYS A 207 0.64 6.65 -1.46
C LYS A 207 0.54 8.17 -1.43
N LEU A 208 -0.67 8.74 -1.51
CA LEU A 208 -0.86 10.18 -1.52
C LEU A 208 -0.58 10.77 -0.14
N SER A 209 -1.00 10.11 0.95
CA SER A 209 -0.71 10.53 2.31
C SER A 209 0.79 10.55 2.58
N SER A 210 1.52 9.52 2.15
CA SER A 210 2.99 9.50 2.25
C SER A 210 3.64 10.59 1.39
N ARG A 211 3.27 10.71 0.11
CA ARG A 211 3.91 11.66 -0.82
C ARG A 211 3.61 13.11 -0.48
N LYS A 212 2.34 13.42 -0.17
CA LYS A 212 1.81 14.79 -0.03
C LYS A 212 1.72 15.26 1.41
N LEU A 213 1.32 14.40 2.34
CA LEU A 213 1.09 14.77 3.75
C LEU A 213 2.22 14.33 4.68
N LYS A 214 3.18 13.54 4.19
CA LYS A 214 4.31 12.98 4.97
C LYS A 214 3.85 12.08 6.13
N ILE A 215 2.67 11.47 6.00
CA ILE A 215 2.12 10.53 6.98
C ILE A 215 2.45 9.10 6.50
N SER A 216 2.94 8.24 7.40
CA SER A 216 3.22 6.84 7.07
C SER A 216 1.93 6.07 6.74
N ALA A 217 2.02 4.99 5.97
CA ALA A 217 0.84 4.16 5.64
C ALA A 217 0.14 3.64 6.90
N LYS A 218 0.90 3.15 7.89
CA LYS A 218 0.37 2.69 9.18
C LYS A 218 -0.45 3.77 9.90
N GLU A 219 0.10 4.97 9.97
CA GLU A 219 -0.58 6.09 10.63
C GLU A 219 -1.79 6.58 9.82
N THR A 220 -1.70 6.55 8.49
CA THR A 220 -2.81 6.86 7.59
C THR A 220 -3.99 5.92 7.84
N MET A 221 -3.76 4.61 7.90
CA MET A 221 -4.81 3.62 8.16
C MET A 221 -5.41 3.77 9.56
N ARG A 222 -4.58 4.03 10.58
CA ARG A 222 -5.05 4.29 11.95
C ARG A 222 -5.98 5.52 12.03
N ILE A 223 -5.63 6.59 11.32
CA ILE A 223 -6.46 7.80 11.26
C ILE A 223 -7.74 7.53 10.46
N ALA A 224 -7.62 6.86 9.30
CA ALA A 224 -8.76 6.51 8.46
C ALA A 224 -9.79 5.65 9.22
N GLU A 225 -9.34 4.61 9.93
CA GLU A 225 -10.18 3.76 10.77
C GLU A 225 -10.91 4.56 11.86
N LYS A 226 -10.23 5.52 12.50
CA LYS A 226 -10.84 6.42 13.48
C LYS A 226 -11.91 7.32 12.85
N LEU A 227 -11.67 7.84 11.65
CA LEU A 227 -12.63 8.67 10.93
C LEU A 227 -13.83 7.84 10.46
N TYR A 228 -13.61 6.61 10.02
CA TYR A 228 -14.65 5.64 9.67
C TYR A 228 -15.52 5.31 10.89
N THR A 229 -14.89 5.06 12.04
CA THR A 229 -15.59 4.80 13.32
C THR A 229 -16.42 6.00 13.77
N SER A 230 -15.96 7.21 13.44
CA SER A 230 -16.67 8.46 13.72
C SER A 230 -17.75 8.79 12.68
N GLY A 231 -17.95 7.95 11.65
CA GLY A 231 -18.93 8.15 10.58
C GLY A 231 -18.58 9.25 9.58
N LEU A 232 -17.31 9.68 9.50
CA LEU A 232 -16.85 10.76 8.63
C LEU A 232 -16.39 10.29 7.25
N ILE A 233 -15.94 9.05 7.14
CA ILE A 233 -15.53 8.41 5.88
C ILE A 233 -16.11 7.00 5.78
N ARG A 234 -16.07 6.45 4.56
CA ARG A 234 -16.45 5.08 4.21
C ARG A 234 -15.20 4.20 4.13
#